data_AF-A0A5R8Q9V3-F1
#
_entry.id   AF-A0A5R8Q9V3-F1
#
_cell.length_a   1.000
_cell.length_b   1.000
_cell.length_c   1.000
_cell.angle_alpha   90.00
_cell.angle_beta   90.00
_cell.angle_gamma   90.00
#
_symmetry.space_group_name_H-M   'P 1'
#
loop_
_entity.id
_entity.type
_entity.pdbx_description
1 polymer ?
#
loop_
_entity_poly.entity_id
_entity_poly.type
_entity_poly.pdbx_seq_one_letter_code
_entity_poly.pdbx_strand_id
1 'polypeptide(L)'
;MMRKLFVGLTAVLLLLLAAPRVSAYEPVYGSESEAIQAETERLVENRYKPGSYPVTISYRVNGAVMTRDVMVTVKSDAAVVVGNIVIDAHSFMVTVAEAASFTDADWIERAQAYAWQTDTGAEIPIAIVDHGQVKTEPGEYWVMFGANESITIQVKATVVMASTSEDNKISSVNDVWFETYYDNPGSQEFLGSEAIFFDILKVSAIFMLLIPLLFLIIQYLWTSKAMRAVLDFMDKNNKKRE
;
A
#
# COMPACT_ATOMS: atom_id res chain seq x y z
N MET A 1 47.35 9.67 9.38
CA MET A 1 46.58 10.07 8.17
C MET A 1 45.15 9.51 8.17
N MET A 2 44.91 8.28 8.63
CA MET A 2 43.57 7.65 8.73
C MET A 2 42.51 8.44 9.53
N ARG A 3 42.88 9.19 10.58
CA ARG A 3 41.92 10.00 11.37
C ARG A 3 41.23 11.11 10.57
N LYS A 4 41.86 11.68 9.54
CA LYS A 4 41.26 12.78 8.76
C LYS A 4 40.25 12.30 7.72
N LEU A 5 40.41 11.08 7.21
CA LEU A 5 39.51 10.49 6.24
C LEU A 5 38.18 10.05 6.89
N PHE A 6 38.25 9.52 8.11
CA PHE A 6 37.06 9.10 8.87
C PHE A 6 36.15 10.29 9.20
N VAL A 7 36.75 11.42 9.62
CA VAL A 7 35.99 12.64 9.97
C VAL A 7 35.23 13.19 8.77
N GLY A 8 35.82 13.18 7.56
CA GLY A 8 35.17 13.66 6.34
C GLY A 8 33.96 12.82 5.92
N LEU A 9 34.06 11.49 6.01
CA LEU A 9 32.96 10.59 5.64
C LEU A 9 31.78 10.71 6.61
N THR A 10 32.03 10.81 7.92
CA THR A 10 30.98 11.08 8.91
C THR A 10 30.30 12.43 8.68
N ALA A 11 31.05 13.47 8.31
CA ALA A 11 30.48 14.79 8.08
C ALA A 11 29.51 14.81 6.88
N VAL A 12 29.82 14.09 5.80
CA VAL A 12 28.95 13.99 4.61
C VAL A 12 27.69 13.16 4.90
N LEU A 13 27.82 12.05 5.64
CA LEU A 13 26.67 11.25 6.06
C LEU A 13 25.73 12.03 7.00
N LEU A 14 26.30 12.83 7.92
CA LEU A 14 25.53 13.71 8.79
C LEU A 14 24.84 14.84 8.01
N LEU A 15 25.48 15.35 6.95
CA LEU A 15 24.88 16.38 6.08
C LEU A 15 23.71 15.83 5.25
N LEU A 16 23.80 14.57 4.79
CA LEU A 16 22.73 13.90 4.05
C LEU A 16 21.55 13.52 4.96
N LEU A 17 21.80 13.18 6.22
CA LEU A 17 20.76 12.97 7.22
C LEU A 17 20.11 14.29 7.68
N ALA A 18 20.82 15.42 7.52
CA ALA A 18 20.33 16.75 7.86
C ALA A 18 19.63 17.47 6.69
N ALA A 19 19.47 16.82 5.53
CA ALA A 19 18.70 17.42 4.44
C ALA A 19 17.26 17.65 4.93
N PRO A 20 16.75 18.91 4.89
CA PRO A 20 15.38 19.19 5.30
C PRO A 20 14.45 18.36 4.41
N ARG A 21 13.58 17.57 5.02
CA ARG A 21 12.52 16.88 4.29
C ARG A 21 11.69 17.99 3.63
N VAL A 22 11.65 18.00 2.30
CA VAL A 22 10.76 18.89 1.55
C VAL A 22 9.35 18.45 1.91
N SER A 23 8.73 19.16 2.86
CA SER A 23 7.32 18.95 3.17
C SER A 23 6.56 19.31 1.91
N ALA A 24 5.83 18.34 1.35
CA ALA A 24 4.84 18.67 0.33
C ALA A 24 3.94 19.77 0.90
N TYR A 25 3.75 20.84 0.14
CA TYR A 25 2.94 21.97 0.58
C TYR A 25 1.49 21.49 0.62
N GLU A 26 0.89 21.40 1.81
CA GLU A 26 -0.53 21.08 1.92
C GLU A 26 -1.34 22.22 1.30
N PRO A 27 -2.27 21.93 0.37
CA PRO A 27 -3.11 22.95 -0.24
C PRO A 27 -3.96 23.64 0.83
N VAL A 28 -4.11 24.97 0.71
CA VAL A 28 -4.99 25.76 1.57
C VAL A 28 -6.21 26.20 0.76
N TYR A 29 -7.39 25.71 1.15
CA TYR A 29 -8.64 25.93 0.43
C TYR A 29 -9.36 27.21 0.86
N GLY A 30 -10.31 27.68 0.04
CA GLY A 30 -11.11 28.86 0.31
C GLY A 30 -12.19 28.66 1.37
N SER A 31 -12.66 27.43 1.56
CA SER A 31 -13.66 27.07 2.59
C SER A 31 -13.52 25.63 3.08
N GLU A 32 -14.16 25.29 4.20
CA GLU A 32 -14.20 23.92 4.73
C GLU A 32 -14.86 22.94 3.75
N SER A 33 -15.98 23.34 3.13
CA SER A 33 -16.69 22.51 2.17
C SER A 33 -15.86 22.22 0.91
N GLU A 34 -15.13 23.22 0.42
CA GLU A 34 -14.21 23.08 -0.72
C GLU A 34 -13.05 22.13 -0.38
N ALA A 35 -12.49 22.24 0.83
CA ALA A 35 -11.44 21.34 1.29
C ALA A 35 -11.93 19.89 1.37
N ILE A 36 -13.11 19.65 1.96
CA ILE A 36 -13.70 18.31 2.04
C ILE A 36 -13.95 17.73 0.65
N GLN A 37 -14.49 18.53 -0.27
CA GLN A 37 -14.74 18.08 -1.64
C GLN A 37 -13.42 17.72 -2.35
N ALA A 38 -12.42 18.60 -2.30
CA ALA A 38 -11.13 18.37 -2.94
C ALA A 38 -10.41 17.14 -2.37
N GLU A 39 -10.47 16.93 -1.05
CA GLU A 39 -9.93 15.72 -0.43
C GLU A 39 -10.73 14.47 -0.81
N THR A 40 -12.05 14.57 -0.95
CA THR A 40 -12.88 13.47 -1.46
C THR A 40 -12.46 13.09 -2.88
N GLU A 41 -12.34 14.08 -3.77
CA GLU A 41 -11.89 13.89 -5.15
C GLU A 41 -10.48 13.30 -5.21
N ARG A 42 -9.56 13.79 -4.37
CA ARG A 42 -8.20 13.25 -4.25
C ARG A 42 -8.20 11.79 -3.82
N LEU A 43 -9.03 11.40 -2.85
CA LEU A 43 -9.12 10.00 -2.41
C LEU A 43 -9.71 9.12 -3.53
N VAL A 44 -10.70 9.60 -4.25
CA VAL A 44 -11.28 8.91 -5.41
C VAL A 44 -10.25 8.77 -6.55
N GLU A 45 -9.53 9.83 -6.90
CA GLU A 45 -8.49 9.82 -7.95
C GLU A 45 -7.36 8.84 -7.62
N ASN A 46 -6.99 8.76 -6.35
CA ASN A 46 -6.00 7.80 -5.85
C ASN A 46 -6.57 6.39 -5.63
N ARG A 47 -7.82 6.13 -6.05
CA ARG A 47 -8.49 4.82 -5.98
C ARG A 47 -8.53 4.23 -4.57
N TYR A 48 -8.75 5.06 -3.56
CA TYR A 48 -9.01 4.55 -2.21
C TYR A 48 -10.30 3.73 -2.21
N LYS A 49 -10.31 2.65 -1.43
CA LYS A 49 -11.51 1.84 -1.19
C LYS A 49 -12.63 2.73 -0.63
N PRO A 50 -13.92 2.46 -0.90
CA PRO A 50 -14.97 3.18 -0.20
C PRO A 50 -14.88 2.94 1.32
N GLY A 51 -15.14 3.99 2.09
CA GLY A 51 -14.78 4.07 3.50
C GLY A 51 -14.78 5.51 4.01
N SER A 52 -14.56 5.71 5.32
CA SER A 52 -14.40 7.05 5.89
C SER A 52 -13.01 7.21 6.47
N TYR A 53 -12.32 8.28 6.07
CA TYR A 53 -10.92 8.51 6.36
C TYR A 53 -10.72 9.80 7.17
N PRO A 54 -9.94 9.77 8.25
CA PRO A 54 -9.55 11.00 8.94
C PRO A 54 -8.55 11.76 8.06
N VAL A 55 -8.89 12.99 7.71
CA VAL A 55 -8.05 13.87 6.90
C VAL A 55 -7.91 15.19 7.63
N THR A 56 -6.68 15.67 7.72
CA THR A 56 -6.38 17.02 8.18
C THR A 56 -6.54 17.97 7.01
N ILE A 57 -7.50 18.90 7.10
CA ILE A 57 -7.73 19.91 6.07
C ILE A 57 -7.29 21.29 6.56
N SER A 58 -6.82 22.12 5.63
CA SER A 58 -6.48 23.53 5.88
C SER A 58 -7.30 24.45 4.98
N TYR A 59 -8.02 25.40 5.56
CA TYR A 59 -8.89 26.32 4.82
C TYR A 59 -8.89 27.74 5.42
N ARG A 60 -9.32 28.74 4.65
CA ARG A 60 -9.35 30.14 5.10
C ARG A 60 -10.70 30.54 5.69
N VAL A 61 -10.66 31.23 6.84
CA VAL A 61 -11.83 31.90 7.45
C VAL A 61 -11.41 33.32 7.82
N ASN A 62 -12.06 34.33 7.23
CA ASN A 62 -11.76 35.74 7.46
C ASN A 62 -10.26 36.09 7.27
N GLY A 63 -9.59 35.46 6.30
CA GLY A 63 -8.17 35.66 5.99
C GLY A 63 -7.18 34.86 6.84
N ALA A 64 -7.62 34.27 7.95
CA ALA A 64 -6.81 33.36 8.76
C ALA A 64 -6.89 31.92 8.19
N VAL A 65 -5.78 31.18 8.27
CA VAL A 65 -5.75 29.74 7.94
C VAL A 65 -6.16 28.96 9.17
N MET A 66 -7.16 28.11 9.03
CA MET A 66 -7.65 27.18 10.03
C MET A 66 -7.31 25.76 9.59
N THR A 67 -6.93 24.93 10.54
CA THR A 67 -6.65 23.49 10.32
C THR A 67 -7.59 22.66 11.17
N ARG A 68 -8.15 21.60 10.60
CA ARG A 68 -9.11 20.72 11.29
C ARG A 68 -8.99 19.29 10.80
N ASP A 69 -9.14 18.33 11.71
CA ASP A 69 -9.33 16.94 11.36
C ASP A 69 -10.82 16.66 11.09
N VAL A 70 -11.12 16.14 9.91
CA VAL A 70 -12.47 15.81 9.47
C VAL A 70 -12.51 14.38 8.91
N MET A 71 -13.68 13.73 8.99
CA MET A 71 -13.90 12.46 8.33
C MET A 71 -14.40 12.69 6.91
N VAL A 72 -13.64 12.22 5.93
CA VAL A 72 -14.01 12.26 4.51
C VAL A 72 -14.50 10.88 4.09
N THR A 73 -15.74 10.78 3.61
CA THR A 73 -16.34 9.50 3.19
C THR A 73 -16.26 9.33 1.68
N VAL A 74 -15.55 8.30 1.23
CA VAL A 74 -15.56 7.80 -0.15
C VAL A 74 -16.66 6.74 -0.26
N LYS A 75 -17.49 6.82 -1.30
CA LYS A 75 -18.62 5.90 -1.54
C LYS A 75 -18.51 5.29 -2.93
N SER A 76 -18.93 4.05 -3.06
CA SER A 76 -19.23 3.46 -4.36
C SER A 76 -20.60 3.95 -4.85
N ASP A 77 -20.90 3.74 -6.13
CA ASP A 77 -22.23 3.99 -6.70
C ASP A 77 -23.31 3.05 -6.14
N ALA A 78 -22.90 1.90 -5.59
CA ALA A 78 -23.79 0.89 -5.02
C ALA A 78 -24.07 1.11 -3.52
N ALA A 79 -23.30 1.98 -2.85
CA ALA A 79 -23.37 2.14 -1.41
C ALA A 79 -24.72 2.73 -0.95
N VAL A 80 -25.29 2.14 0.11
CA VAL A 80 -26.51 2.62 0.77
C VAL A 80 -26.15 3.30 2.09
N VAL A 81 -26.76 4.46 2.35
CA VAL A 81 -26.47 5.27 3.55
C VAL A 81 -27.74 5.46 4.37
N VAL A 82 -27.69 5.08 5.65
CA VAL A 82 -28.78 5.30 6.62
C VAL A 82 -28.19 5.85 7.92
N GLY A 83 -28.51 7.10 8.24
CA GLY A 83 -27.94 7.79 9.41
C GLY A 83 -26.43 7.97 9.26
N ASN A 84 -25.66 7.49 10.24
CA ASN A 84 -24.20 7.49 10.23
C ASN A 84 -23.60 6.15 9.77
N ILE A 85 -24.40 5.23 9.23
CA ILE A 85 -23.92 3.92 8.75
C ILE A 85 -23.99 3.88 7.23
N VAL A 86 -22.93 3.37 6.62
CA VAL A 86 -22.88 3.04 5.20
C VAL A 86 -22.70 1.54 5.06
N ILE A 87 -23.41 0.93 4.13
CA ILE A 87 -23.18 -0.44 3.67
C ILE A 87 -22.87 -0.40 2.18
N ASP A 88 -21.88 -1.19 1.78
CA ASP A 88 -21.46 -1.34 0.40
C ASP A 88 -21.31 -2.83 0.06
N ALA A 89 -21.70 -3.17 -1.16
CA ALA A 89 -21.63 -4.53 -1.69
C ALA A 89 -21.73 -4.47 -3.22
N HIS A 90 -21.08 -5.42 -3.89
CA HIS A 90 -21.03 -5.49 -5.34
C HIS A 90 -21.75 -6.73 -5.87
N SER A 91 -22.20 -6.65 -7.11
CA SER A 91 -22.71 -7.83 -7.82
C SER A 91 -21.55 -8.73 -8.25
N PHE A 92 -21.76 -10.04 -8.27
CA PHE A 92 -20.68 -11.01 -8.48
C PHE A 92 -21.17 -12.26 -9.20
N MET A 93 -20.22 -13.08 -9.67
CA MET A 93 -20.48 -14.36 -10.34
C MET A 93 -20.04 -15.53 -9.46
N VAL A 94 -20.83 -16.60 -9.44
CA VAL A 94 -20.51 -17.87 -8.77
C VAL A 94 -20.88 -19.04 -9.66
N THR A 95 -20.19 -20.15 -9.51
CA THR A 95 -20.58 -21.40 -10.15
C THR A 95 -21.74 -22.07 -9.41
N VAL A 96 -22.45 -22.96 -10.09
CA VAL A 96 -23.49 -23.80 -9.47
C VAL A 96 -22.96 -24.58 -8.26
N ALA A 97 -21.72 -25.09 -8.34
CA ALA A 97 -21.10 -25.84 -7.25
C ALA A 97 -20.79 -24.94 -6.03
N GLU A 98 -20.22 -23.77 -6.29
CA GLU A 98 -19.94 -22.76 -5.25
C GLU A 98 -21.23 -22.29 -4.56
N ALA A 99 -22.25 -21.93 -5.33
CA ALA A 99 -23.54 -21.48 -4.79
C ALA A 99 -24.20 -22.54 -3.88
N ALA A 100 -23.97 -23.83 -4.13
CA ALA A 100 -24.49 -24.92 -3.32
C ALA A 100 -23.72 -25.13 -2.00
N SER A 101 -22.45 -24.72 -1.95
CA SER A 101 -21.56 -24.94 -0.80
C SER A 101 -21.24 -23.69 0.00
N PHE A 102 -21.54 -22.50 -0.52
CA PHE A 102 -21.21 -21.22 0.11
C PHE A 102 -21.91 -21.06 1.46
N THR A 103 -21.11 -20.69 2.45
CA THR A 103 -21.52 -20.18 3.75
C THR A 103 -21.81 -18.68 3.66
N ASP A 104 -22.43 -18.12 4.69
CA ASP A 104 -22.67 -16.67 4.78
C ASP A 104 -21.37 -15.87 4.66
N ALA A 105 -20.25 -16.38 5.17
CA ALA A 105 -18.94 -15.76 5.04
C ALA A 105 -18.46 -15.73 3.58
N ASP A 106 -18.67 -16.82 2.83
CA ASP A 106 -18.31 -16.88 1.40
C ASP A 106 -19.14 -15.90 0.57
N TRP A 107 -20.44 -15.75 0.89
CA TRP A 107 -21.30 -14.75 0.26
C TRP A 107 -20.83 -13.32 0.55
N ILE A 108 -20.49 -13.02 1.81
CA ILE A 108 -19.95 -11.71 2.22
C ILE A 108 -18.65 -11.41 1.47
N GLU A 109 -17.71 -12.35 1.45
CA GLU A 109 -16.41 -12.19 0.78
C GLU A 109 -16.61 -11.97 -0.72
N ARG A 110 -17.45 -12.79 -1.36
CA ARG A 110 -17.66 -12.72 -2.81
C ARG A 110 -18.35 -11.44 -3.26
N ALA A 111 -19.28 -10.94 -2.46
CA ALA A 111 -19.93 -9.65 -2.69
C ALA A 111 -19.06 -8.46 -2.30
N GLN A 112 -17.90 -8.70 -1.66
CA GLN A 112 -17.13 -7.68 -0.95
C GLN A 112 -18.07 -6.82 -0.09
N ALA A 113 -18.97 -7.45 0.66
CA ALA A 113 -19.96 -6.76 1.47
C ALA A 113 -19.31 -6.27 2.77
N TYR A 114 -19.38 -4.97 3.05
CA TYR A 114 -18.88 -4.39 4.29
C TYR A 114 -19.70 -3.16 4.67
N ALA A 115 -19.69 -2.84 5.96
CA ALA A 115 -20.35 -1.66 6.50
C ALA A 115 -19.40 -0.90 7.43
N TRP A 116 -19.60 0.41 7.55
CA TRP A 116 -18.80 1.26 8.42
C TRP A 116 -19.59 2.46 8.93
N GLN A 117 -19.10 3.07 10.01
CA GLN A 117 -19.62 4.33 10.52
C GLN A 117 -18.93 5.53 9.86
N THR A 118 -19.68 6.55 9.43
CA THR A 118 -19.12 7.72 8.74
C THR A 118 -18.41 8.71 9.66
N ASP A 119 -18.74 8.70 10.95
CA ASP A 119 -18.21 9.60 11.98
C ASP A 119 -16.88 9.11 12.57
N THR A 120 -16.64 7.79 12.59
CA THR A 120 -15.43 7.19 13.17
C THR A 120 -14.61 6.39 12.17
N GLY A 121 -15.19 5.99 11.04
CA GLY A 121 -14.58 5.05 10.09
C GLY A 121 -14.53 3.62 10.60
N ALA A 122 -15.12 3.32 11.77
CA ALA A 122 -15.11 1.98 12.35
C ALA A 122 -15.95 1.01 11.50
N GLU A 123 -15.39 -0.15 11.22
CA GLU A 123 -16.09 -1.23 10.53
C GLU A 123 -17.21 -1.82 11.40
N ILE A 124 -18.32 -2.17 10.76
CA ILE A 124 -19.47 -2.84 11.37
C ILE A 124 -19.61 -4.20 10.68
N PRO A 125 -19.68 -5.31 11.44
CA PRO A 125 -19.85 -6.63 10.86
C PRO A 125 -21.18 -6.74 10.12
N ILE A 126 -21.20 -7.46 9.00
CA ILE A 126 -22.42 -7.87 8.32
C ILE A 126 -23.08 -8.98 9.14
N ALA A 127 -24.24 -8.70 9.72
CA ALA A 127 -24.94 -9.59 10.64
C ALA A 127 -26.07 -10.39 9.95
N ILE A 128 -26.53 -9.93 8.79
CA ILE A 128 -27.65 -10.51 8.05
C ILE A 128 -27.15 -10.83 6.64
N VAL A 129 -27.31 -12.10 6.24
CA VAL A 129 -27.11 -12.56 4.87
C VAL A 129 -28.34 -13.38 4.49
N ASP A 130 -29.08 -12.94 3.48
CA ASP A 130 -30.21 -13.68 2.92
C ASP A 130 -29.93 -14.02 1.46
N HIS A 131 -29.60 -15.29 1.25
CA HIS A 131 -29.40 -15.93 -0.06
C HIS A 131 -30.51 -16.94 -0.37
N GLY A 132 -31.65 -16.90 0.33
CA GLY A 132 -32.74 -17.87 0.18
C GLY A 132 -33.39 -17.88 -1.20
N GLN A 133 -33.16 -16.86 -2.02
CA GLN A 133 -33.61 -16.81 -3.42
C GLN A 133 -32.64 -17.45 -4.42
N VAL A 134 -31.39 -17.70 -4.03
CA VAL A 134 -30.37 -18.26 -4.91
C VAL A 134 -30.65 -19.74 -5.13
N LYS A 135 -30.70 -20.15 -6.40
CA LYS A 135 -30.86 -21.56 -6.79
C LYS A 135 -29.57 -22.11 -7.36
N THR A 136 -29.37 -23.42 -7.24
CA THR A 136 -28.26 -24.16 -7.85
C THR A 136 -28.50 -24.40 -9.35
N GLU A 137 -28.94 -23.36 -10.07
CA GLU A 137 -29.25 -23.38 -11.50
C GLU A 137 -28.75 -22.06 -12.11
N PRO A 138 -28.21 -22.08 -13.33
CA PRO A 138 -27.73 -20.85 -13.96
C PRO A 138 -28.81 -19.76 -14.05
N GLY A 139 -28.49 -18.54 -13.60
CA GLY A 139 -29.44 -17.44 -13.54
C GLY A 139 -28.92 -16.26 -12.71
N GLU A 140 -29.67 -15.15 -12.71
CA GLU A 140 -29.43 -14.01 -11.82
C GLU A 140 -30.36 -14.08 -10.62
N TYR A 141 -29.80 -13.95 -9.41
CA TYR A 141 -30.53 -13.99 -8.16
C TYR A 141 -30.15 -12.80 -7.28
N TRP A 142 -31.06 -12.36 -6.43
CA TRP A 142 -30.79 -11.31 -5.46
C TRP A 142 -30.27 -11.91 -4.16
N VAL A 143 -29.20 -11.33 -3.64
CA VAL A 143 -28.67 -11.60 -2.29
C VAL A 143 -28.75 -10.32 -1.48
N MET A 144 -29.28 -10.42 -0.27
CA MET A 144 -29.41 -9.29 0.63
C MET A 144 -28.36 -9.38 1.73
N PHE A 145 -27.65 -8.28 1.97
CA PHE A 145 -26.70 -8.11 3.06
C PHE A 145 -27.19 -7.01 3.99
N GLY A 146 -27.00 -7.18 5.29
CA GLY A 146 -27.36 -6.17 6.28
C GLY A 146 -26.41 -6.13 7.46
N ALA A 147 -26.02 -4.92 7.87
CA ALA A 147 -25.28 -4.73 9.12
C ALA A 147 -26.20 -4.88 10.34
N ASN A 148 -27.48 -4.50 10.17
CA ASN A 148 -28.57 -4.69 11.11
C ASN A 148 -29.91 -4.60 10.35
N GLU A 149 -31.05 -4.74 11.04
CA GLU A 149 -32.38 -4.67 10.43
C GLU A 149 -32.73 -3.32 9.79
N SER A 150 -32.01 -2.24 10.13
CA SER A 150 -32.28 -0.88 9.65
C SER A 150 -31.51 -0.50 8.39
N ILE A 151 -30.44 -1.23 8.05
CA ILE A 151 -29.63 -0.96 6.85
C ILE A 151 -29.28 -2.26 6.13
N THR A 152 -29.86 -2.39 4.93
CA THR A 152 -29.69 -3.55 4.05
C THR A 152 -29.41 -3.10 2.63
N ILE A 153 -28.63 -3.89 1.90
CA ILE A 153 -28.35 -3.72 0.47
C ILE A 153 -28.68 -5.02 -0.26
N GLN A 154 -29.20 -4.92 -1.49
CA GLN A 154 -29.43 -6.06 -2.37
C GLN A 154 -28.50 -5.98 -3.57
N VAL A 155 -27.81 -7.08 -3.86
CA VAL A 155 -26.91 -7.19 -5.02
C VAL A 155 -27.23 -8.43 -5.83
N LYS A 156 -26.85 -8.43 -7.10
CA LYS A 156 -27.07 -9.57 -8.00
C LYS A 156 -25.95 -10.59 -7.86
N ALA A 157 -26.31 -11.85 -7.63
CA ALA A 157 -25.45 -13.01 -7.80
C ALA A 157 -25.81 -13.71 -9.10
N THR A 158 -24.85 -13.78 -10.03
CA THR A 158 -25.03 -14.49 -11.31
C THR A 158 -24.43 -15.89 -11.18
N VAL A 159 -25.30 -16.90 -11.15
CA VAL A 159 -24.91 -18.30 -11.11
C VAL A 159 -24.63 -18.78 -12.52
N VAL A 160 -23.46 -19.37 -12.74
CA VAL A 160 -23.03 -19.92 -14.04
C VAL A 160 -22.70 -21.41 -13.94
N MET A 161 -22.82 -22.14 -15.04
CA MET A 161 -22.29 -23.51 -15.08
C MET A 161 -20.77 -23.46 -15.04
N ALA A 162 -20.15 -24.33 -14.24
CA ALA A 162 -18.70 -24.52 -14.30
C ALA A 162 -18.35 -24.98 -15.72
N SER A 163 -17.66 -24.15 -16.48
CA SER A 163 -17.09 -24.59 -17.75
C SER A 163 -15.98 -25.58 -17.43
N THR A 164 -16.18 -26.86 -17.77
CA THR A 164 -15.11 -27.86 -17.85
C THR A 164 -14.13 -27.44 -18.93
N SER A 165 -13.25 -26.52 -18.59
CA SER A 165 -12.07 -26.19 -19.36
C SER A 165 -10.90 -26.21 -18.39
N GLU A 166 -10.33 -27.41 -18.23
CA GLU A 166 -8.87 -27.49 -18.12
C GLU A 166 -8.31 -26.58 -19.22
N ASP A 167 -7.47 -25.63 -18.84
CA ASP A 167 -6.68 -24.79 -19.75
C ASP A 167 -7.28 -23.48 -20.29
N ASN A 168 -8.26 -22.87 -19.62
CA ASN A 168 -8.52 -21.45 -19.80
C ASN A 168 -8.34 -20.70 -18.48
N LYS A 169 -7.18 -20.05 -18.32
CA LYS A 169 -7.15 -18.77 -17.61
C LYS A 169 -8.29 -17.95 -18.19
N ILE A 170 -9.32 -17.74 -17.37
CA ILE A 170 -10.44 -16.86 -17.64
C ILE A 170 -9.84 -15.46 -17.81
N SER A 171 -9.36 -15.17 -19.00
CA SER A 171 -9.28 -13.82 -19.51
C SER A 171 -10.72 -13.34 -19.54
N SER A 172 -11.00 -12.37 -18.70
CA SER A 172 -12.28 -11.69 -18.55
C SER A 172 -12.87 -11.30 -19.91
N VAL A 173 -13.69 -12.16 -20.48
CA VAL A 173 -14.65 -11.77 -21.52
C VAL A 173 -15.87 -11.24 -20.80
N ASN A 174 -15.71 -10.07 -20.21
CA ASN A 174 -16.78 -9.14 -19.93
C ASN A 174 -16.26 -7.76 -20.35
N ASP A 175 -16.54 -7.39 -21.60
CA ASP A 175 -16.69 -6.00 -22.04
C ASP A 175 -17.93 -5.35 -21.37
N VAL A 176 -18.07 -5.58 -20.06
CA VAL A 176 -18.94 -4.84 -19.19
C VAL A 176 -17.98 -3.98 -18.38
N TRP A 177 -18.08 -2.67 -18.56
CA TRP A 177 -17.24 -1.60 -18.01
C TRP A 177 -17.16 -1.53 -16.48
N PHE A 178 -17.52 -2.58 -15.76
CA PHE A 178 -17.08 -2.75 -14.39
C PHE A 178 -15.67 -3.28 -14.47
N GLU A 179 -14.67 -2.46 -14.09
CA GLU A 179 -13.35 -2.95 -13.70
C GLU A 179 -13.61 -4.14 -12.78
N THR A 180 -13.49 -5.37 -13.31
CA THR A 180 -13.50 -6.58 -12.51
C THR A 180 -12.32 -6.42 -11.57
N TYR A 181 -12.63 -5.93 -10.37
CA TYR A 181 -11.81 -5.98 -9.19
C TYR A 181 -11.62 -7.47 -8.90
N TYR A 182 -10.72 -8.09 -9.65
CA TYR A 182 -9.97 -9.22 -9.16
C TYR A 182 -9.10 -8.65 -8.03
N ASP A 183 -9.72 -8.50 -6.85
CA ASP A 183 -9.03 -8.84 -5.63
C ASP A 183 -8.49 -10.24 -5.87
N ASN A 184 -7.18 -10.29 -6.08
CA ASN A 184 -6.43 -11.51 -6.02
C ASN A 184 -6.03 -11.66 -4.55
N PRO A 185 -6.80 -12.35 -3.68
CA PRO A 185 -6.34 -12.67 -2.33
C PRO A 185 -5.08 -13.57 -2.35
N GLY A 186 -4.64 -14.01 -3.54
CA GLY A 186 -3.40 -14.73 -3.78
C GLY A 186 -2.29 -13.91 -4.46
N SER A 187 -2.45 -12.62 -4.75
CA SER A 187 -1.27 -11.79 -5.02
C SER A 187 -0.65 -11.52 -3.66
N GLN A 188 0.29 -12.39 -3.28
CA GLN A 188 1.34 -12.06 -2.34
C GLN A 188 1.68 -10.59 -2.55
N GLU A 189 1.38 -9.80 -1.53
CA GLU A 189 1.50 -8.36 -1.52
C GLU A 189 2.83 -7.96 -2.15
N PHE A 190 2.78 -7.51 -3.40
CA PHE A 190 3.87 -6.77 -4.04
C PHE A 190 3.98 -5.36 -3.43
N LEU A 191 3.40 -5.14 -2.24
CA LEU A 191 3.60 -3.98 -1.39
C LEU A 191 4.72 -4.23 -0.35
N GLY A 192 5.10 -5.49 -0.13
CA GLY A 192 6.36 -5.82 0.56
C GLY A 192 7.59 -5.73 -0.36
N SER A 193 7.42 -5.88 -1.67
CA SER A 193 8.54 -5.94 -2.61
C SER A 193 9.19 -4.57 -2.85
N GLU A 194 8.44 -3.46 -2.84
CA GLU A 194 9.05 -2.13 -3.00
C GLU A 194 9.89 -1.74 -1.78
N ALA A 195 9.37 -1.96 -0.56
CA ALA A 195 10.13 -1.71 0.66
C ALA A 195 11.40 -2.56 0.72
N ILE A 196 11.29 -3.86 0.41
CA ILE A 196 12.44 -4.77 0.37
C ILE A 196 13.40 -4.39 -0.77
N PHE A 197 12.91 -4.00 -1.94
CA PHE A 197 13.74 -3.59 -3.07
C PHE A 197 14.56 -2.34 -2.74
N PHE A 198 13.94 -1.30 -2.17
CA PHE A 198 14.66 -0.09 -1.77
C PHE A 198 15.65 -0.35 -0.65
N ASP A 199 15.35 -1.27 0.28
CA ASP A 199 16.29 -1.63 1.34
C ASP A 199 17.47 -2.47 0.82
N ILE A 200 17.24 -3.40 -0.12
CA ILE A 200 18.30 -4.12 -0.84
C ILE A 200 19.17 -3.11 -1.62
N LEU A 201 18.57 -2.10 -2.26
CA LEU A 201 19.28 -1.09 -3.03
C LEU A 201 20.13 -0.19 -2.11
N LYS A 202 19.64 0.21 -0.94
CA LYS A 202 20.42 0.95 0.06
C LYS A 202 21.61 0.14 0.57
N VAL A 203 21.38 -1.13 0.92
CA VAL A 203 22.45 -2.02 1.40
C VAL A 203 23.49 -2.24 0.31
N SER A 204 23.08 -2.50 -0.93
CA SER A 204 24.00 -2.69 -2.06
C SER A 204 24.82 -1.44 -2.36
N ALA A 205 24.23 -0.24 -2.27
CA ALA A 205 24.95 1.03 -2.43
C ALA A 205 26.05 1.22 -1.37
N ILE A 206 25.79 0.83 -0.12
CA ILE A 206 26.80 0.86 0.96
C ILE A 206 27.95 -0.10 0.64
N PHE A 207 27.66 -1.33 0.20
CA PHE A 207 28.68 -2.29 -0.18
C PHE A 207 29.52 -1.82 -1.38
N MET A 208 28.87 -1.23 -2.39
CA MET A 208 29.54 -0.67 -3.57
C MET A 208 30.55 0.42 -3.20
N LEU A 209 30.31 1.16 -2.12
CA LEU A 209 31.21 2.18 -1.60
C LEU A 209 32.31 1.60 -0.69
N LEU A 210 31.98 0.61 0.15
CA LEU A 210 32.93 0.02 1.09
C LEU A 210 33.97 -0.87 0.42
N ILE A 211 33.60 -1.63 -0.61
CA ILE A 211 34.50 -2.60 -1.28
C ILE A 211 35.77 -1.91 -1.84
N PRO A 212 35.68 -0.82 -2.62
CA PRO A 212 36.86 -0.11 -3.11
C PRO A 212 37.74 0.47 -1.99
N LEU A 213 37.12 0.96 -0.92
CA LEU A 213 37.84 1.51 0.23
C LEU A 213 38.66 0.44 0.95
N LEU A 214 38.07 -0.74 1.14
CA LEU A 214 38.73 -1.89 1.75
C LEU A 214 39.93 -2.35 0.91
N PHE A 215 39.78 -2.33 -0.42
CA PHE A 215 40.85 -2.63 -1.35
C PHE A 215 42.03 -1.66 -1.22
N LEU A 216 41.76 -0.35 -1.10
CA LEU A 216 42.79 0.67 -0.87
C LEU A 216 43.53 0.48 0.46
N ILE A 217 42.82 0.08 1.53
CA ILE A 217 43.45 -0.20 2.83
C ILE A 217 44.39 -1.40 2.74
N ILE A 218 43.95 -2.48 2.07
CA ILE A 218 44.78 -3.68 1.86
C ILE A 218 46.04 -3.32 1.06
N GLN A 219 45.87 -2.58 -0.05
CA GLN A 219 46.98 -2.11 -0.89
C GLN A 219 47.96 -1.28 -0.07
N TYR A 220 47.47 -0.34 0.74
CA TYR A 220 48.31 0.49 1.62
C TYR A 220 49.13 -0.33 2.62
N LEU A 221 48.52 -1.33 3.27
CA LEU A 221 49.22 -2.19 4.24
C LEU A 221 50.33 -3.00 3.56
N TRP A 222 50.07 -3.50 2.35
CA TRP A 222 51.07 -4.22 1.57
C TRP A 222 52.25 -3.32 1.19
N THR A 223 51.97 -2.12 0.68
CA THR A 223 53.00 -1.13 0.33
C THR A 223 53.81 -0.70 1.57
N SER A 224 53.15 -0.50 2.72
CA SER A 224 53.83 -0.15 3.97
C SER A 224 54.79 -1.24 4.44
N LYS A 225 54.37 -2.50 4.37
CA LYS A 225 55.22 -3.65 4.73
C LYS A 225 56.43 -3.76 3.80
N ALA A 226 56.21 -3.60 2.49
CA ALA A 226 57.30 -3.60 1.50
C ALA A 226 58.30 -2.46 1.75
N MET A 227 57.81 -1.25 2.04
CA MET A 227 58.66 -0.09 2.34
C MET A 227 59.53 -0.32 3.59
N ARG A 228 58.96 -0.90 4.66
CA ARG A 228 59.72 -1.24 5.87
C ARG A 228 60.84 -2.24 5.58
N ALA A 229 60.55 -3.26 4.78
CA ALA A 229 61.57 -4.25 4.39
C ALA A 229 62.72 -3.62 3.58
N VAL A 230 62.43 -2.64 2.72
CA VAL A 230 63.45 -1.88 1.99
C VAL A 230 64.29 -1.03 2.93
N LEU A 231 63.67 -0.32 3.88
CA LEU A 231 64.38 0.50 4.88
C LEU A 231 65.30 -0.36 5.77
N ASP A 232 64.82 -1.51 6.26
CA ASP A 232 65.63 -2.42 7.08
C ASP A 232 66.84 -2.97 6.30
N PHE A 233 66.66 -3.26 4.99
CA PHE A 233 67.74 -3.68 4.12
C PHE A 233 68.79 -2.58 3.92
N MET A 234 68.36 -1.33 3.77
CA MET A 234 69.27 -0.18 3.64
C MET A 234 70.06 0.06 4.92
N ASP A 235 69.41 0.02 6.10
CA ASP A 235 70.09 0.18 7.39
C ASP A 235 71.14 -0.92 7.63
N LYS A 236 70.77 -2.18 7.33
CA LYS A 236 71.67 -3.32 7.46
C LYS A 236 72.89 -3.24 6.54
N ASN A 237 72.74 -2.70 5.34
CA ASN A 237 73.86 -2.51 4.42
C ASN A 237 74.77 -1.34 4.82
N ASN A 238 74.23 -0.29 5.43
CA ASN A 238 75.03 0.84 5.88
C ASN A 238 75.96 0.42 7.04
N LYS A 239 75.45 -0.35 8.00
CA LYS A 239 76.25 -0.89 9.13
C LYS A 239 77.39 -1.84 8.74
N LYS A 240 77.39 -2.40 7.53
CA LYS A 240 78.48 -3.26 7.04
C LYS A 240 79.64 -2.49 6.42
N ARG A 241 79.47 -1.19 6.18
CA ARG A 241 80.48 -0.32 5.54
C ARG A 241 81.30 0.50 6.54
N GLU A 242 80.88 0.51 7.81
CA GLU A 242 81.64 1.02 8.95
C GLU A 242 82.48 -0.10 9.58
#